data_AF-A0A495X0J6-F1
#
_entry.id   AF-A0A495X0J6-F1
#
_cell.length_a   1.000
_cell.length_b   1.000
_cell.length_c   1.000
_cell.angle_alpha   90.00
_cell.angle_beta   90.00
_cell.angle_gamma   90.00
#
_symmetry.space_group_name_H-M   'P 1'
#
loop_
_entity.id
_entity.type
_entity.pdbx_description
1 polymer ?
#
loop_
_entity_poly.entity_id
_entity_poly.type
_entity_poly.pdbx_seq_one_letter_code
_entity_poly.pdbx_strand_id
1 'polypeptide(L)' 'MTTSCPSCAWPTTDPVHPVSVHGRTAYLRCVCGLWLVLDAGRVVATAGSPRSAIVPSP' A
#
# COMPACT_ATOMS: atom_id res chain seq x y z
N MET A 1 8.23 5.05 9.49
CA MET A 1 7.17 5.47 8.56
C MET A 1 7.59 5.04 7.15
N THR A 2 6.78 4.28 6.43
CA THR A 2 7.22 3.54 5.23
C THR A 2 6.48 4.02 3.98
N THR A 3 7.24 4.35 2.93
CA THR A 3 6.74 4.79 1.60
C THR A 3 7.04 3.75 0.52
N SER A 4 7.24 2.51 0.94
CA SER A 4 7.57 1.38 0.09
C SER A 4 6.79 0.16 0.57
N CYS A 5 6.54 -0.79 -0.32
CA CYS A 5 5.96 -2.07 0.04
C CYS A 5 6.82 -2.76 1.12
N PRO A 6 6.27 -3.14 2.28
CA PRO A 6 7.04 -3.81 3.32
C PRO A 6 7.49 -5.23 2.93
N SER A 7 6.90 -5.83 1.89
CA SER A 7 7.22 -7.20 1.46
C SER A 7 8.33 -7.28 0.41
N CYS A 8 8.49 -6.28 -0.46
CA CYS A 8 9.46 -6.33 -1.56
C CYS A 8 10.21 -5.02 -1.79
N ALA A 9 10.03 -4.02 -0.92
CA ALA A 9 10.62 -2.69 -1.00
C ALA A 9 10.25 -1.84 -2.22
N TRP A 10 9.28 -2.25 -3.05
CA TRP A 10 8.82 -1.47 -4.20
C TRP A 10 8.34 -0.06 -3.77
N PRO A 11 8.82 1.02 -4.40
CA PRO A 11 8.51 2.40 -4.00
C PRO A 11 7.09 2.83 -4.42
N THR A 12 6.30 3.39 -3.51
CA THR A 12 4.92 3.79 -3.80
C THR A 12 4.80 5.05 -4.67
N THR A 13 5.90 5.73 -4.95
CA THR A 13 5.97 6.92 -5.81
C THR A 13 6.19 6.57 -7.29
N ASP A 14 6.36 5.30 -7.62
CA ASP A 14 6.52 4.86 -9.00
C ASP A 14 5.16 4.91 -9.73
N PRO A 15 5.03 5.75 -10.77
CA PRO A 15 3.76 6.06 -11.44
C PRO A 15 3.18 4.91 -12.28
N VAL A 16 3.86 3.77 -12.35
CA VAL A 16 3.50 2.64 -13.23
C VAL A 16 2.21 1.91 -12.77
N HIS A 17 1.75 2.09 -11.53
CA HIS A 17 0.57 1.39 -11.03
C HIS A 17 -0.65 2.29 -10.80
N PRO A 18 -1.86 1.83 -11.18
CA PRO A 18 -3.07 2.60 -11.03
C PRO A 18 -3.33 2.92 -9.55
N VAL A 19 -3.53 4.21 -9.27
CA VAL A 19 -3.89 4.71 -7.95
C VAL A 19 -5.39 4.96 -7.94
N SER A 20 -6.14 4.20 -7.14
CA SER A 20 -7.51 4.59 -6.80
C SER A 20 -7.44 5.53 -5.59
N VAL A 21 -7.78 6.80 -5.79
CA VAL A 21 -7.66 7.86 -4.77
C VAL A 21 -9.04 8.26 -4.28
N HIS A 22 -9.23 8.22 -2.97
CA HIS A 22 -10.43 8.65 -2.26
C HIS A 22 -10.03 9.64 -1.15
N GLY A 23 -9.99 10.93 -1.49
CA GLY A 23 -9.53 11.97 -0.58
C GLY A 23 -8.06 11.79 -0.23
N ARG A 24 -7.76 11.61 1.07
CA ARG A 24 -6.38 11.37 1.56
C ARG A 24 -5.94 9.91 1.42
N THR A 25 -6.87 8.99 1.17
CA THR A 25 -6.60 7.57 1.05
C THR A 25 -6.33 7.20 -0.40
N ALA A 26 -5.28 6.42 -0.64
CA ALA A 26 -4.94 5.89 -1.95
C ALA A 26 -4.72 4.38 -1.89
N TYR A 27 -5.16 3.66 -2.91
CA TYR A 27 -4.98 2.22 -3.03
C TYR A 27 -4.08 1.93 -4.24
N LEU A 28 -2.98 1.21 -4.00
CA LEU A 28 -1.99 0.84 -5.00
C LEU A 28 -1.83 -0.67 -5.05
N ARG A 29 -1.56 -1.23 -6.23
CA ARG A 29 -1.16 -2.62 -6.37
C ARG A 29 0.35 -2.71 -6.57
N CYS A 30 1.03 -3.34 -5.64
CA CYS A 30 2.45 -3.66 -5.70
C CYS A 30 2.74 -4.66 -6.84
N VAL A 31 3.92 -4.56 -7.46
CA VAL A 31 4.45 -5.57 -8.40
C VAL A 31 4.53 -6.98 -7.81
N CYS A 32 4.64 -7.07 -6.48
CA CYS A 32 4.64 -8.30 -5.69
C CYS A 32 3.25 -8.92 -5.50
N GLY A 33 2.19 -8.28 -6.00
CA GLY A 33 0.82 -8.77 -5.92
C GLY A 33 0.02 -8.26 -4.72
N LEU A 34 0.67 -7.64 -3.71
CA LEU A 34 -0.01 -7.03 -2.57
C LEU A 34 -0.74 -5.74 -2.96
N TRP A 35 -1.87 -5.48 -2.32
CA TRP A 35 -2.48 -4.17 -2.24
C TRP A 35 -1.85 -3.38 -1.10
N LEU A 36 -1.51 -2.12 -1.37
CA LEU A 36 -1.02 -1.15 -0.40
C LEU A 36 -2.12 -0.11 -0.19
N VAL A 37 -2.44 0.16 1.07
CA VAL A 37 -3.34 1.25 1.48
C VAL A 37 -2.48 2.39 1.98
N LEU A 38 -2.64 3.56 1.38
CA LEU A 38 -1.90 4.76 1.72
C LEU A 38 -2.85 5.77 2.38
N ASP A 39 -2.42 6.40 3.46
CA ASP A 39 -3.01 7.64 3.97
C ASP A 39 -1.99 8.78 3.87
N ALA A 40 -2.37 9.87 3.22
CA ALA A 40 -1.49 11.03 3.00
C ALA A 40 -0.10 10.64 2.46
N GLY A 41 -0.05 9.68 1.51
CA GLY A 41 1.18 9.19 0.88
C GLY A 41 2.01 8.19 1.73
N ARG A 42 1.49 7.72 2.86
CA ARG A 42 2.16 6.77 3.77
C ARG A 42 1.48 5.41 3.71
N VAL A 43 2.24 4.31 3.64
CA VAL A 43 1.66 2.96 3.72
C VAL A 43 1.16 2.72 5.15
N VAL A 44 -0.15 2.53 5.30
CA VAL A 44 -0.83 2.27 6.59
C VAL A 44 -1.33 0.84 6.72
N ALA A 45 -1.60 0.16 5.60
CA ALA A 45 -1.98 -1.25 5.60
C ALA A 45 -1.57 -1.95 4.30
N THR A 46 -1.53 -3.28 4.35
CA THR A 46 -1.36 -4.13 3.16
C THR A 46 -2.41 -5.25 3.15
N ALA A 47 -2.86 -5.64 1.97
CA ALA A 47 -3.80 -6.75 1.76
C ALA A 47 -3.32 -7.64 0.62
N GLY A 48 -3.63 -8.95 0.67
CA GLY A 48 -3.26 -9.90 -0.39
C GLY A 48 -2.11 -10.86 -0.07
N SER A 49 -1.54 -10.81 1.14
CA SER A 49 -0.79 -11.97 1.64
C SER A 49 -1.77 -13.11 1.93
N PRO A 50 -1.38 -14.39 1.78
CA PRO A 50 -2.23 -15.54 2.12
C PRO A 50 -2.64 -15.60 3.60
N ARG A 51 -2.10 -14.70 4.44
CA ARG A 51 -2.57 -14.41 5.78
C ARG A 51 -3.08 -12.97 5.79
N SER A 52 -4.40 -12.84 5.87
CA SER A 52 -5.23 -11.69 6.26
C SER A 52 -4.54 -10.34 6.49
N ALA A 53 -5.09 -9.28 5.90
CA ALA A 53 -4.69 -7.90 6.14
C ALA A 53 -4.58 -7.60 7.65
N ILE A 54 -3.39 -7.21 8.10
CA ILE A 54 -3.17 -6.69 9.46
C ILE A 54 -3.43 -5.19 9.40
N VAL A 55 -4.48 -4.73 10.08
CA VAL A 55 -4.74 -3.31 10.32
C VAL A 55 -4.21 -2.99 11.72
N PRO A 56 -3.18 -2.13 11.87
CA PRO A 56 -2.72 -1.69 13.18
C PRO A 56 -3.86 -0.97 13.91
N SER A 57 -4.08 -1.31 15.18
CA SER A 57 -5.03 -0.58 16.05
C SER A 57 -4.54 0.86 16.29
N PRO A 58 -5.46 1.84 16.46
CA PRO A 58 -5.15 3.26 16.61
C PRO A 58 -4.29 3.57 17.85
#